data_AF-A0A1Y3PQR9-F1
#
_entry.id   AF-A0A1Y3PQR9-F1
#
_cell.length_a   1.000
_cell.length_b   1.000
_cell.length_c   1.000
_cell.angle_alpha   90.00
_cell.angle_beta   90.00
_cell.angle_gamma   90.00
#
_symmetry.space_group_name_H-M   'P 1'
#
loop_
_entity.id
_entity.type
_entity.pdbx_description
1 polymer ?
#
loop_
_entity_poly.entity_id
_entity_poly.type
_entity_poly.pdbx_seq_one_letter_code
_entity_poly.pdbx_strand_id
1 'polypeptide(L)'
;MTELFEKLHPIAVQHGVDAVSFWDMTFREILVAIEGVQKRRREELQIQALIAYQQSYLIADLVGIVFGSKQKPPRLHEAFPGIFPEVPRQQDWRLMKARIEEYAAERRKRGEKHGHDAGRAPDPDHV
;
A
#
# COMPACT_ATOMS: atom_id res chain seq x y z
N MET A 1 -2.53 -13.37 35.40
CA MET A 1 -1.88 -13.92 34.19
C MET A 1 -2.81 -14.86 33.43
N THR A 2 -3.46 -15.80 34.11
CA THR A 2 -4.43 -16.74 33.50
C THR A 2 -5.61 -16.04 32.81
N GLU A 3 -6.19 -15.01 33.42
CA GLU A 3 -7.30 -14.24 32.82
C GLU A 3 -6.97 -13.62 31.46
N LEU A 4 -5.71 -13.27 31.19
CA LEU A 4 -5.28 -12.72 29.91
C LEU A 4 -5.30 -13.80 28.83
N PHE A 5 -4.76 -14.98 29.12
CA PHE A 5 -4.75 -16.12 28.20
C PHE A 5 -6.16 -16.64 27.94
N GLU A 6 -7.04 -16.67 28.95
CA GLU A 6 -8.46 -17.01 28.79
C GLU A 6 -9.19 -16.07 27.82
N LYS A 7 -8.88 -14.76 27.88
CA LYS A 7 -9.45 -13.77 26.93
C LYS A 7 -8.81 -13.86 25.54
N LEU A 8 -7.54 -14.23 25.45
CA LEU A 8 -6.81 -14.34 24.19
C LEU A 8 -7.14 -15.62 23.43
N HIS A 9 -7.43 -16.71 24.14
CA HIS A 9 -7.76 -18.02 23.58
C HIS A 9 -8.82 -17.97 22.47
N PRO A 10 -10.03 -17.39 22.67
CA PRO A 10 -11.03 -17.32 21.60
C PRO A 10 -10.57 -16.51 20.39
N ILE A 11 -9.76 -15.45 20.61
CA ILE A 11 -9.22 -14.62 19.54
C ILE A 11 -8.20 -15.42 18.72
N ALA A 12 -7.29 -16.13 19.39
CA ALA A 12 -6.28 -16.96 18.73
C ALA A 12 -6.95 -18.07 17.90
N VAL A 13 -7.95 -18.75 18.45
CA VAL A 13 -8.71 -19.79 17.75
C VAL A 13 -9.45 -19.22 16.53
N GLN A 14 -10.08 -18.05 16.66
CA GLN A 14 -10.71 -17.37 15.52
C GLN A 14 -9.71 -17.04 14.40
N HIS A 15 -8.46 -16.75 14.78
CA HIS A 15 -7.36 -16.48 13.87
C HIS A 15 -6.59 -17.75 13.47
N GLY A 16 -7.16 -18.94 13.67
CA GLY A 16 -6.63 -20.19 13.12
C GLY A 16 -5.53 -20.86 13.95
N VAL A 17 -5.31 -20.42 15.20
CA VAL A 17 -4.48 -21.16 16.16
C VAL A 17 -5.27 -22.38 16.64
N ASP A 18 -4.65 -23.55 16.61
CA ASP A 18 -5.25 -24.78 17.14
C ASP A 18 -5.50 -24.66 18.66
N ALA A 19 -6.69 -25.01 19.11
CA ALA A 19 -7.13 -24.83 20.49
C ALA A 19 -6.34 -25.69 21.49
N VAL A 20 -5.84 -26.86 21.05
CA VAL A 20 -5.01 -27.72 21.88
C VAL A 20 -3.61 -27.13 21.98
N SER A 21 -3.04 -26.74 20.84
CA SER A 21 -1.69 -26.19 20.75
C SER A 21 -1.55 -24.82 21.44
N PHE A 22 -2.63 -24.04 21.55
CA PHE A 22 -2.61 -22.71 22.16
C PHE A 22 -2.01 -22.68 23.57
N TRP A 23 -2.33 -23.67 24.40
CA TRP A 23 -1.88 -23.72 25.79
C TRP A 23 -0.38 -24.01 25.93
N ASP A 24 0.20 -24.63 24.90
CA ASP A 24 1.62 -24.95 24.82
C ASP A 24 2.46 -23.86 24.12
N MET A 25 1.80 -22.83 23.55
CA MET A 25 2.47 -21.73 22.85
C MET A 25 2.85 -20.59 23.81
N THR A 26 4.00 -19.97 23.55
CA THR A 26 4.37 -18.72 24.18
C THR A 26 3.50 -17.57 23.66
N PHE A 27 3.35 -16.52 24.47
CA PHE A 27 2.62 -15.31 24.07
C PHE A 27 3.10 -14.73 22.72
N ARG A 28 4.42 -14.77 22.48
CA ARG A 28 5.01 -14.28 21.23
C ARG A 28 4.63 -15.13 20.03
N GLU A 29 4.59 -16.44 20.17
CA GLU A 29 4.18 -17.34 19.10
C GLU A 29 2.70 -17.16 18.76
N ILE A 30 1.85 -16.95 19.76
CA ILE A 30 0.42 -16.64 19.55
C ILE A 30 0.27 -15.35 18.73
N LEU A 31 1.00 -14.29 19.10
CA LEU A 31 0.96 -13.04 18.35
C LEU A 31 1.42 -13.21 16.89
N VAL A 32 2.54 -13.90 16.66
CA VAL A 32 3.06 -14.15 15.31
C VAL A 32 2.06 -14.96 14.48
N ALA A 33 1.38 -15.94 15.08
CA ALA A 33 0.34 -16.72 14.40
C ALA A 33 -0.85 -15.85 14.00
N ILE A 34 -1.34 -15.01 14.91
CA ILE A 34 -2.45 -14.07 14.64
C ILE A 34 -2.06 -13.09 13.54
N GLU A 35 -0.88 -12.48 13.62
CA GLU A 35 -0.37 -11.53 12.62
C GLU A 35 -0.22 -12.18 11.24
N GLY A 36 0.28 -13.42 11.19
CA GLY A 36 0.41 -14.18 9.96
C GLY A 36 -0.94 -14.40 9.26
N VAL A 37 -1.97 -14.77 10.02
CA VAL A 37 -3.33 -14.94 9.48
C VAL A 37 -3.95 -13.61 9.06
N GLN A 38 -3.77 -12.55 9.84
CA GLN A 38 -4.23 -11.21 9.46
C GLN A 38 -3.58 -10.73 8.15
N LYS A 39 -2.27 -10.95 8.00
CA LYS A 39 -1.53 -10.62 6.78
C LYS A 39 -2.08 -11.39 5.57
N ARG A 40 -2.23 -12.71 5.68
CA ARG A 40 -2.80 -13.54 4.62
C ARG A 40 -4.20 -13.09 4.23
N ARG A 41 -5.06 -12.83 5.22
CA ARG A 41 -6.43 -12.35 4.97
C ARG A 41 -6.45 -11.00 4.27
N ARG A 42 -5.52 -10.10 4.60
CA ARG A 42 -5.36 -8.82 3.91
C ARG A 42 -4.94 -9.00 2.46
N GLU A 43 -3.99 -9.88 2.19
CA GLU A 43 -3.55 -10.22 0.82
C GLU A 43 -4.70 -10.82 0.00
N GLU A 44 -5.49 -11.72 0.59
CA GLU A 44 -6.68 -12.30 -0.05
C GLU A 44 -7.72 -11.22 -0.38
N LEU A 45 -8.00 -10.30 0.54
CA LEU A 45 -8.90 -9.16 0.29
C LEU A 45 -8.38 -8.23 -0.81
N GLN A 46 -7.06 -7.99 -0.87
CA GLN A 46 -6.45 -7.20 -1.93
C GLN A 46 -6.62 -7.86 -3.30
N ILE A 47 -6.39 -9.17 -3.39
CA ILE A 47 -6.59 -9.94 -4.64
C ILE A 47 -8.06 -9.88 -5.07
N GLN A 48 -9.00 -10.10 -4.13
CA GLN A 48 -10.43 -10.02 -4.42
C GLN A 48 -10.84 -8.62 -4.90
N ALA A 49 -10.34 -7.57 -4.24
CA ALA A 49 -10.59 -6.19 -4.63
C ALA A 49 -10.05 -5.88 -6.04
N LEU A 50 -8.85 -6.37 -6.39
CA LEU A 50 -8.28 -6.21 -7.73
C LEU A 50 -9.13 -6.90 -8.81
N ILE A 51 -9.57 -8.13 -8.54
CA ILE A 51 -10.43 -8.89 -9.47
C ILE A 51 -11.76 -8.15 -9.67
N ALA A 52 -12.42 -7.75 -8.58
CA ALA A 52 -13.68 -7.01 -8.63
C ALA A 52 -13.51 -5.66 -9.37
N TYR A 53 -12.40 -4.97 -9.15
CA TYR A 53 -12.07 -3.74 -9.86
C TYR A 53 -11.92 -3.96 -11.37
N GLN A 54 -11.17 -4.99 -11.77
CA GLN A 54 -11.00 -5.34 -13.18
C GLN A 54 -12.34 -5.72 -13.84
N GLN A 55 -13.17 -6.48 -13.14
CA GLN A 55 -14.52 -6.80 -13.62
C GLN A 55 -15.36 -5.54 -13.80
N SER A 56 -15.32 -4.60 -12.83
CA SER A 56 -16.06 -3.34 -12.92
C SER A 56 -15.64 -2.52 -14.14
N TYR A 57 -14.34 -2.52 -14.49
CA TYR A 57 -13.83 -1.84 -15.67
C TYR A 57 -14.38 -2.45 -16.97
N LEU A 58 -14.34 -3.79 -17.08
CA LEU A 58 -14.88 -4.49 -18.25
C LEU A 58 -16.39 -4.28 -18.42
N ILE A 59 -17.14 -4.27 -17.32
CA ILE A 59 -18.58 -3.99 -17.33
C ILE A 59 -18.82 -2.54 -17.76
N ALA A 60 -18.10 -1.58 -17.21
CA ALA A 60 -18.24 -0.16 -17.58
C ALA A 60 -17.94 0.07 -19.07
N ASP A 61 -16.91 -0.59 -19.61
CA ASP A 61 -16.57 -0.52 -21.04
C ASP A 61 -17.68 -1.09 -21.92
N LEU A 62 -18.20 -2.29 -21.60
CA LEU A 62 -19.30 -2.90 -22.34
C LEU A 62 -20.57 -2.04 -22.29
N VAL A 63 -20.92 -1.54 -21.10
CA VAL A 63 -22.06 -0.63 -20.92
C VAL A 63 -21.85 0.67 -21.69
N GLY A 64 -20.63 1.18 -21.73
CA GLY A 64 -20.27 2.35 -22.53
C GLY A 64 -20.46 2.13 -24.03
N ILE A 65 -20.06 0.98 -24.55
CA ILE A 65 -20.27 0.59 -25.96
C ILE A 65 -21.76 0.48 -26.29
N VAL A 66 -22.55 -0.18 -25.43
CA VAL A 66 -23.97 -0.47 -25.71
C VAL A 66 -24.86 0.76 -25.52
N PHE A 67 -24.62 1.55 -24.48
CA PHE A 67 -25.53 2.64 -24.06
C PHE A 67 -24.94 4.04 -24.27
N GLY A 68 -23.72 4.17 -24.80
CA GLY A 68 -23.06 5.46 -25.03
C GLY A 68 -22.63 6.18 -23.74
N SER A 69 -22.63 5.50 -22.60
CA SER A 69 -22.15 6.06 -21.33
C SER A 69 -20.63 6.25 -21.35
N LYS A 70 -20.16 7.36 -20.80
CA LYS A 70 -18.72 7.66 -20.64
C LYS A 70 -18.27 7.64 -19.17
N GLN A 71 -19.10 7.09 -18.28
CA GLN A 71 -18.73 6.99 -16.86
C GLN A 71 -17.58 6.01 -16.69
N LYS A 72 -16.50 6.51 -16.07
CA LYS A 72 -15.36 5.69 -15.68
C LYS A 72 -15.61 5.15 -14.27
N PRO A 73 -15.17 3.92 -13.98
CA PRO A 73 -15.21 3.42 -12.61
C PRO A 73 -14.38 4.33 -11.67
N PRO A 74 -14.75 4.42 -10.38
CA PRO A 74 -13.99 5.14 -9.37
C PRO A 74 -12.57 4.57 -9.24
N ARG A 75 -11.64 5.26 -8.58
CA ARG A 75 -10.29 4.73 -8.40
C ARG A 75 -10.31 3.55 -7.42
N LEU A 76 -9.34 2.63 -7.54
CA LEU A 76 -9.26 1.42 -6.69
C LEU A 76 -9.32 1.73 -5.18
N HIS A 77 -8.62 2.77 -4.72
CA HIS A 77 -8.61 3.19 -3.31
C HIS A 77 -9.90 3.89 -2.87
N GLU A 78 -10.65 4.48 -3.80
CA GLU A 78 -11.97 5.06 -3.53
C GLU A 78 -13.04 3.96 -3.44
N ALA A 79 -12.94 2.95 -4.32
CA ALA A 79 -13.85 1.81 -4.34
C ALA A 79 -13.66 0.87 -3.15
N PHE A 80 -12.42 0.71 -2.68
CA PHE A 80 -12.04 -0.22 -1.61
C PHE A 80 -11.22 0.47 -0.51
N PRO A 81 -11.84 1.32 0.31
CA PRO A 81 -11.13 2.05 1.36
C PRO A 81 -10.57 1.09 2.43
N GLY A 82 -9.33 1.34 2.88
CA GLY A 82 -8.69 0.61 3.97
C GLY A 82 -8.05 -0.74 3.61
N ILE A 83 -8.29 -1.28 2.41
CA ILE A 83 -7.68 -2.54 1.96
C ILE A 83 -6.23 -2.33 1.50
N PHE A 84 -6.02 -1.29 0.69
CA PHE A 84 -4.73 -0.91 0.16
C PHE A 84 -4.03 0.11 1.09
N PRO A 85 -2.70 0.09 1.19
CA PRO A 85 -1.98 1.17 1.87
C PRO A 85 -2.30 2.49 1.16
N GLU A 86 -2.46 3.56 1.94
CA GLU A 86 -2.63 4.89 1.38
C GLU A 86 -1.40 5.20 0.52
N VAL A 87 -1.64 5.48 -0.76
CA VAL A 87 -0.59 5.97 -1.63
C VAL A 87 -0.20 7.34 -1.08
N PRO A 88 1.08 7.60 -0.75
CA PRO A 88 1.48 8.91 -0.30
C PRO A 88 1.00 9.93 -1.33
N ARG A 89 0.21 10.91 -0.90
CA ARG A 89 -0.26 11.99 -1.78
C ARG A 89 0.96 12.53 -2.52
N GLN A 90 0.88 12.52 -3.85
CA GLN A 90 1.93 12.98 -4.74
C GLN A 90 2.42 14.34 -4.23
N GLN A 91 3.67 14.39 -3.75
CA GLN A 91 4.21 15.59 -3.12
C GLN A 91 4.23 16.70 -4.18
N ASP A 92 3.71 17.89 -3.85
CA ASP A 92 3.62 18.99 -4.80
C ASP A 92 5.02 19.28 -5.38
N TRP A 93 5.18 19.11 -6.69
CA TRP A 93 6.47 19.22 -7.36
C TRP A 93 7.09 20.61 -7.15
N ARG A 94 6.27 21.63 -6.87
CA ARG A 94 6.72 22.98 -6.51
C ARG A 94 7.48 23.00 -5.19
N LEU A 95 7.03 22.24 -4.20
CA LEU A 95 7.72 22.08 -2.92
C LEU A 95 9.03 21.31 -3.09
N MET A 96 9.04 20.29 -3.96
CA MET A 96 10.27 19.57 -4.29
C MET A 96 11.29 20.48 -4.97
N LYS A 97 10.86 21.29 -5.94
CA LYS A 97 11.72 22.25 -6.65
C LYS A 97 12.33 23.29 -5.69
N ALA A 98 11.51 23.85 -4.80
CA ALA A 98 11.99 24.81 -3.80
C ALA A 98 13.07 24.20 -2.88
N ARG A 99 12.90 22.95 -2.44
CA ARG A 99 13.91 22.23 -1.64
C ARG A 99 15.22 21.99 -2.39
N ILE A 100 15.12 21.64 -3.68
CA ILE A 100 16.31 21.44 -4.52
C ILE A 100 17.05 22.77 -4.71
N GLU A 101 16.33 23.86 -4.92
CA GLU A 101 16.90 25.21 -5.06
C GLU A 101 17.57 25.68 -3.76
N GLU A 102 16.95 25.45 -2.60
CA GLU A 102 17.49 25.76 -1.28
C GLU A 102 18.77 24.95 -1.00
N TYR A 103 18.73 23.64 -1.22
CA TYR A 103 19.90 22.77 -1.09
C TYR A 103 21.04 23.18 -2.04
N ALA A 104 20.72 23.54 -3.29
CA ALA A 104 21.70 24.04 -4.24
C ALA A 104 22.30 25.39 -3.79
N ALA A 105 21.50 26.28 -3.22
CA ALA A 105 21.97 27.57 -2.69
C ALA A 105 22.89 27.38 -1.47
N GLU A 106 22.56 26.47 -0.55
CA GLU A 106 23.42 26.11 0.59
C GLU A 106 24.74 25.49 0.13
N ARG A 107 24.69 24.60 -0.86
CA ARG A 107 25.89 23.96 -1.43
C ARG A 107 26.80 24.99 -2.12
N ARG A 108 26.23 25.98 -2.82
CA ARG A 108 26.98 27.11 -3.40
C ARG A 108 27.66 27.96 -2.33
N LYS A 109 26.99 28.21 -1.19
CA LYS A 109 27.57 28.95 -0.04
C LYS A 109 28.72 28.19 0.63
N ARG A 110 28.68 26.85 0.61
CA ARG A 110 29.69 25.96 1.20
C ARG A 110 30.98 25.83 0.36
N GLY A 111 30.98 26.32 -0.88
CA GLY A 111 32.18 26.33 -1.73
C GLY A 111 32.66 24.95 -2.22
N GLU A 112 31.82 23.92 -2.12
CA GLU A 112 32.16 22.57 -2.60
C GLU A 112 32.19 22.52 -4.13
N LYS A 113 33.36 22.22 -4.72
CA LYS A 113 33.53 22.03 -6.16
C LYS A 113 32.77 20.80 -6.66
N HIS A 114 32.27 20.88 -7.90
CA HIS A 114 31.60 19.78 -8.59
C HIS A 114 32.49 18.52 -8.60
N GLY A 115 32.10 17.51 -7.83
CA GLY A 115 32.50 16.13 -8.10
C GLY A 115 31.83 15.72 -9.41
N HIS A 116 32.65 15.55 -10.44
CA HIS A 116 32.28 14.95 -11.71
C HIS A 116 31.89 13.49 -11.43
N ASP A 117 30.60 13.14 -11.47
CA ASP A 117 30.12 11.93 -12.15
C ASP A 117 28.63 11.61 -11.97
N ALA A 118 28.10 11.08 -13.07
CA ALA A 118 26.93 10.23 -13.26
C ALA A 118 25.52 10.87 -13.19
N GLY A 119 24.98 11.19 -14.37
CA GLY A 119 23.54 11.34 -14.57
C GLY A 119 23.16 12.07 -15.85
N ARG A 120 23.52 11.55 -17.02
CA ARG A 120 22.99 12.01 -18.31
C ARG A 120 21.47 11.79 -18.32
N ALA A 121 20.70 12.86 -18.10
CA ALA A 121 19.26 12.84 -18.37
C ALA A 121 19.07 12.61 -19.88
N PRO A 122 18.18 11.69 -20.32
CA PRO A 122 17.81 11.62 -21.71
C PRO A 122 16.96 12.86 -22.04
N ASP A 123 17.35 13.50 -23.13
CA ASP A 123 16.69 14.64 -23.78
C ASP A 123 15.25 14.28 -24.16
N PRO A 124 14.21 15.05 -23.77
CA PRO A 124 12.83 14.72 -24.12
C PRO A 124 12.44 15.10 -25.56
N ASP A 125 13.33 15.68 -26.36
CA ASP A 125 13.00 16.13 -27.72
C ASP A 125 13.64 15.26 -28.81
N HIS A 126 13.18 14.02 -28.99
CA HIS A 126 13.27 13.31 -30.28
C HIS A 126 12.14 12.29 -30.49
N VAL A 127 11.20 12.69 -31.37
CA VAL A 127 10.22 11.93 -32.20
C VAL A 127 9.04 11.24 -31.50
#